data_AF-A0A6M1ZE70-F1
#
_entry.id   AF-A0A6M1ZE70-F1
#
_cell.length_a   1.000
_cell.length_b   1.000
_cell.length_c   1.000
_cell.angle_alpha   90.00
_cell.angle_beta   90.00
_cell.angle_gamma   90.00
#
_symmetry.space_group_name_H-M   'P 1'
#
loop_
_entity.id
_entity.type
_entity.pdbx_description
1 polymer ?
#
loop_
_entity_poly.entity_id
_entity_poly.type
_entity_poly.pdbx_seq_one_letter_code
_entity_poly.pdbx_strand_id
1 'polypeptide(L)'
;MACFTIKSITSGKHRRFSAAEWALDVDKVNSLDDIAQTIQPQDPLLLYRDRFGFSEPYLDSSSKASLEEERREAVDQIMKQYGMDGILQFAETVESPRGLGETLSNEKLYDFANKLFPLYLDNDNPHVKELVRGYIRTQQALYDWIWVDGLDKSRWSLHQKARFLSYLPFSKETWLRADSWLGKLKTKYWQCATFNTHQADKNDLEEAIRELIRVKRSAEAIECIYTARSNSHALAASKCLDLLLAVAESIKAPSSTIEGYHIGKLISGLQADPSVESERLFEVEWVYLPLLLENASVNRPLLTDYKLASDPEFFCQIIRIIYKSQNENEIGDPNQKPSKSLVQTVRRLLHDWNVPPGRISDGSFDGDRFCKFLSKVKELSTKTGHQESALEHIGRVLANTPPDPDGLWIHKSVADELNRMNAKPLRDGYIIGLFNSRGVHRVDPTGTTEHKLGEVYKIKAEQLDSEGYTRFASSLRKLADQYELQAERTKTDHLPLAPD
;
A
#
# COMPACT_ATOMS: atom_id res chain seq x y z
N MET A 1 11.83 -27.96 25.33
CA MET A 1 11.84 -27.91 23.84
C MET A 1 11.59 -29.29 23.25
N ALA A 2 12.39 -30.33 23.58
CA ALA A 2 12.19 -31.69 23.06
C ALA A 2 10.80 -32.29 23.38
N CYS A 3 10.33 -32.22 24.63
CA CYS A 3 8.99 -32.65 25.03
C CYS A 3 7.88 -32.00 24.18
N PHE A 4 7.97 -30.68 24.00
CA PHE A 4 7.03 -29.89 23.21
C PHE A 4 7.02 -30.29 21.73
N THR A 5 8.18 -30.40 21.11
CA THR A 5 8.30 -30.82 19.70
C THR A 5 7.69 -32.21 19.49
N ILE A 6 7.91 -33.13 20.44
CA ILE A 6 7.32 -34.48 20.37
C ILE A 6 5.80 -34.40 20.49
N LYS A 7 5.24 -33.71 21.51
CA LYS A 7 3.78 -33.56 21.69
C LYS A 7 3.08 -32.87 20.50
N SER A 8 3.71 -31.85 19.92
CA SER A 8 3.17 -31.15 18.75
C SER A 8 3.13 -32.04 17.51
N ILE A 9 4.16 -32.88 17.31
CA ILE A 9 4.23 -33.82 16.18
C ILE A 9 3.25 -34.98 16.38
N THR A 10 3.16 -35.56 17.58
CA THR A 10 2.24 -36.68 17.86
C THR A 10 0.78 -36.24 17.76
N SER A 11 0.37 -35.18 18.45
CA SER A 11 -1.04 -34.74 18.50
C SER A 11 -1.47 -33.97 17.26
N GLY A 12 -0.67 -32.99 16.81
CA GLY A 12 -1.06 -32.06 15.75
C GLY A 12 -0.96 -32.65 14.33
N LYS A 13 -0.09 -33.63 14.12
CA LYS A 13 0.21 -34.19 12.80
C LYS A 13 -0.19 -35.65 12.65
N HIS A 14 0.15 -36.53 13.60
CA HIS A 14 -0.11 -37.97 13.43
C HIS A 14 -1.47 -38.43 13.96
N ARG A 15 -1.90 -38.00 15.16
CA ARG A 15 -3.24 -38.35 15.67
C ARG A 15 -4.36 -37.69 14.87
N ARG A 16 -4.20 -36.41 14.54
CA ARG A 16 -5.20 -35.61 13.81
C ARG A 16 -5.44 -36.10 12.37
N PHE A 17 -4.40 -36.66 11.73
CA PHE A 17 -4.48 -37.19 10.36
C PHE A 17 -4.19 -38.69 10.36
N SER A 18 -4.73 -39.43 11.34
CA SER A 18 -4.47 -40.87 11.51
C SER A 18 -4.84 -41.71 10.28
N ALA A 19 -5.72 -41.21 9.42
CA ALA A 19 -6.12 -41.85 8.16
C ALA A 19 -5.24 -41.49 6.95
N ALA A 20 -4.24 -40.60 7.09
CA ALA A 20 -3.36 -40.21 5.99
C ALA A 20 -2.19 -41.21 5.83
N GLU A 21 -1.80 -41.49 4.59
CA GLU A 21 -0.74 -42.48 4.28
C GLU A 21 0.63 -42.15 4.90
N TRP A 22 0.89 -40.88 5.22
CA TRP A 22 2.13 -40.43 5.85
C TRP A 22 2.08 -40.43 7.39
N ALA A 23 0.93 -40.75 8.00
CA ALA A 23 0.79 -40.79 9.44
C ALA A 23 1.56 -41.97 10.04
N LEU A 24 2.19 -41.74 11.19
CA LEU A 24 2.84 -42.81 11.92
C LEU A 24 1.79 -43.74 12.52
N ASP A 25 2.14 -45.03 12.60
CA ASP A 25 1.33 -46.03 13.27
C ASP A 25 1.05 -45.65 14.74
N VAL A 26 -0.14 -46.02 15.23
CA VAL A 26 -0.63 -45.72 16.58
C VAL A 26 0.36 -46.16 17.66
N ASP A 27 1.05 -47.29 17.50
CA ASP A 27 2.01 -47.79 18.50
C ASP A 27 3.26 -46.90 18.58
N LYS A 28 3.72 -46.36 17.44
CA LYS A 28 4.83 -45.41 17.38
C LYS A 28 4.45 -44.05 17.95
N VAL A 29 3.21 -43.61 17.70
CA VAL A 29 2.66 -42.37 18.26
C VAL A 29 2.55 -42.48 19.79
N ASN A 30 2.04 -43.60 20.31
CA ASN A 30 1.96 -43.86 21.75
C ASN A 30 3.36 -43.91 22.39
N SER A 31 4.32 -44.58 21.76
CA SER A 31 5.71 -44.63 22.25
C SER A 31 6.35 -43.24 22.35
N LEU A 32 6.07 -42.36 21.37
CA LEU A 32 6.52 -40.97 21.42
C LEU A 32 5.84 -40.17 22.54
N ASP A 33 4.55 -40.42 22.79
CA ASP A 33 3.83 -39.79 23.90
C ASP A 33 4.37 -40.25 25.26
N ASP A 34 4.72 -41.53 25.43
CA ASP A 34 5.33 -42.06 26.66
C ASP A 34 6.71 -41.43 26.92
N ILE A 35 7.52 -41.28 25.87
CA ILE A 35 8.79 -40.54 25.95
C ILE A 35 8.51 -39.10 26.37
N ALA A 36 7.54 -38.44 25.73
CA ALA A 36 7.19 -37.06 26.03
C ALA A 36 6.72 -36.87 27.48
N GLN A 37 5.96 -37.80 28.04
CA GLN A 37 5.58 -37.81 29.46
C GLN A 37 6.80 -37.96 30.37
N THR A 38 7.74 -38.85 30.02
CA THR A 38 8.95 -39.09 30.82
C THR A 38 9.86 -37.87 30.91
N ILE A 39 9.95 -37.08 29.83
CA ILE A 39 10.80 -35.86 29.78
C ILE A 39 10.02 -34.57 30.06
N GLN A 40 8.80 -34.69 30.60
CA GLN A 40 7.94 -33.54 30.88
C GLN A 40 8.51 -32.72 32.05
N PRO A 41 8.71 -31.39 31.88
CA PRO A 41 9.21 -30.55 32.96
C PRO A 41 8.18 -30.49 34.11
N GLN A 42 8.68 -30.46 35.34
CA GLN A 42 7.86 -30.35 36.54
C GLN A 42 7.58 -28.89 36.94
N ASP A 43 8.39 -27.96 36.45
CA ASP A 43 8.19 -26.52 36.68
C ASP A 43 6.99 -26.02 35.84
N PRO A 44 5.93 -25.48 36.46
CA PRO A 44 4.77 -24.93 35.76
C PRO A 44 5.12 -23.91 34.66
N LEU A 45 6.16 -23.10 34.85
CA LEU A 45 6.61 -22.10 33.87
C LEU A 45 7.12 -22.73 32.57
N LEU A 46 7.61 -23.96 32.63
CA LEU A 46 8.08 -24.72 31.47
C LEU A 46 7.02 -25.68 30.96
N LEU A 47 6.20 -26.22 31.86
CA LEU A 47 5.14 -27.19 31.60
C LEU A 47 4.05 -26.64 30.68
N TYR A 48 3.58 -25.42 30.97
CA TYR A 48 2.39 -24.85 30.32
C TYR A 48 2.70 -23.89 29.18
N ARG A 49 3.98 -23.65 28.87
CA ARG A 49 4.42 -22.65 27.90
C ARG A 49 3.74 -22.80 26.52
N ASP A 50 3.50 -24.03 26.11
CA ASP A 50 2.90 -24.36 24.82
C ASP A 50 1.38 -24.15 24.75
N ARG A 51 0.71 -24.04 25.89
CA ARG A 51 -0.72 -23.74 25.96
C ARG A 51 -1.04 -22.32 25.54
N PHE A 52 -0.05 -21.44 25.53
CA PHE A 52 -0.18 -20.04 25.13
C PHE A 52 0.56 -19.76 23.79
N GLY A 53 0.36 -20.64 22.80
CA GLY A 53 0.87 -20.52 21.42
C GLY A 53 -0.13 -19.96 20.39
N PHE A 54 0.33 -19.58 19.20
CA PHE A 54 -0.50 -18.96 18.13
C PHE A 54 -1.45 -19.91 17.35
N SER A 55 -1.40 -21.22 17.57
CA SER A 55 -2.12 -22.24 16.76
C SER A 55 -3.59 -22.50 17.17
N GLU A 56 -4.33 -21.45 17.50
CA GLU A 56 -5.76 -21.52 17.88
C GLU A 56 -6.80 -21.64 16.72
N PRO A 57 -6.57 -21.10 15.49
CA PRO A 57 -7.64 -20.98 14.49
C PRO A 57 -8.24 -22.30 13.97
N TYR A 58 -7.61 -23.44 14.24
CA TYR A 58 -7.98 -24.74 13.67
C TYR A 58 -8.52 -25.75 14.70
N LEU A 59 -8.90 -25.30 15.91
CA LEU A 59 -9.48 -26.16 16.95
C LEU A 59 -11.00 -26.21 16.83
N ASP A 60 -11.59 -27.41 16.99
CA ASP A 60 -13.04 -27.56 17.16
C ASP A 60 -13.51 -27.04 18.54
N SER A 61 -14.82 -26.96 18.76
CA SER A 61 -15.40 -26.40 19.99
C SER A 61 -14.98 -27.16 21.25
N SER A 62 -14.92 -28.49 21.19
CA SER A 62 -14.47 -29.35 22.29
C SER A 62 -12.99 -29.13 22.65
N SER A 63 -12.14 -29.03 21.64
CA SER A 63 -10.69 -28.83 21.81
C SER A 63 -10.39 -27.43 22.35
N LYS A 64 -11.19 -26.42 21.99
CA LYS A 64 -11.11 -25.07 22.56
C LYS A 64 -11.45 -25.07 24.05
N ALA A 65 -12.54 -25.73 24.45
CA ALA A 65 -12.94 -25.81 25.86
C ALA A 65 -11.87 -26.53 26.72
N SER A 66 -11.29 -27.62 26.20
CA SER A 66 -10.18 -28.33 26.87
C SER A 66 -8.95 -27.43 27.04
N LEU A 67 -8.56 -26.70 25.99
CA LEU A 67 -7.42 -25.78 26.04
C LEU A 67 -7.64 -24.65 27.04
N GLU A 68 -8.85 -24.09 27.11
CA GLU A 68 -9.17 -23.05 28.09
C GLU A 68 -9.09 -23.56 29.53
N GLU A 69 -9.49 -24.81 29.79
CA GLU A 69 -9.34 -25.43 31.11
C GLU A 69 -7.87 -25.63 31.47
N GLU A 70 -7.07 -26.17 30.55
CA GLU A 70 -5.62 -26.34 30.75
C GLU A 70 -4.91 -25.00 30.98
N ARG A 71 -5.35 -23.94 30.31
CA ARG A 71 -4.84 -22.57 30.55
C ARG A 71 -5.21 -22.05 31.93
N ARG A 72 -6.44 -22.29 32.39
CA ARG A 72 -6.87 -21.92 33.76
C ARG A 72 -6.03 -22.64 34.80
N GLU A 73 -5.84 -23.95 34.64
CA GLU A 73 -4.99 -24.75 35.52
C GLU A 73 -3.55 -24.20 35.56
N ALA A 74 -3.00 -23.85 34.40
CA ALA A 74 -1.67 -23.25 34.30
C ALA A 74 -1.55 -21.96 35.14
N VAL A 75 -2.52 -21.05 34.98
CA VAL A 75 -2.55 -19.79 35.72
C VAL A 75 -2.67 -20.04 37.23
N ASP A 76 -3.54 -20.95 37.65
CA ASP A 76 -3.74 -21.29 39.07
C ASP A 76 -2.48 -21.89 39.69
N GLN A 77 -1.82 -22.85 39.02
CA GLN A 77 -0.58 -23.46 39.53
C GLN A 77 0.57 -22.46 39.62
N ILE A 78 0.79 -21.66 38.57
CA ILE A 78 1.85 -20.65 38.55
C ILE A 78 1.59 -19.59 39.64
N MET A 79 0.34 -19.14 39.79
CA MET A 79 -0.03 -18.18 40.85
C MET A 79 0.17 -18.74 42.25
N LYS A 80 -0.21 -19.99 42.51
CA LYS A 80 -0.02 -20.65 43.81
C LYS A 80 1.45 -20.80 44.19
N GLN A 81 2.30 -21.12 43.22
CA GLN A 81 3.70 -21.44 43.48
C GLN A 81 4.61 -20.21 43.48
N TYR A 82 4.42 -19.29 42.53
CA TYR A 82 5.34 -18.18 42.27
C TYR A 82 4.68 -16.80 42.42
N GLY A 83 3.36 -16.75 42.63
CA GLY A 83 2.61 -15.50 42.72
C GLY A 83 2.67 -14.68 41.42
N MET A 84 2.52 -13.37 41.59
CA MET A 84 2.46 -12.42 40.48
C MET A 84 3.74 -12.34 39.67
N ASP A 85 4.90 -12.42 40.33
CA ASP A 85 6.20 -12.37 39.66
C ASP A 85 6.37 -13.57 38.71
N GLY A 86 5.84 -14.73 39.08
CA GLY A 86 5.78 -15.91 38.23
C GLY A 86 4.94 -15.72 36.97
N ILE A 87 3.78 -15.06 37.06
CA ILE A 87 2.95 -14.75 35.87
C ILE A 87 3.66 -13.78 34.93
N LEU A 88 4.35 -12.77 35.48
CA LEU A 88 5.11 -11.81 34.66
C LEU A 88 6.29 -12.48 33.97
N GLN A 89 7.04 -13.30 34.71
CA GLN A 89 8.10 -14.11 34.13
C GLN A 89 7.55 -15.04 33.05
N PHE A 90 6.40 -15.67 33.28
CA PHE A 90 5.77 -16.55 32.31
C PHE A 90 5.35 -15.81 31.04
N ALA A 91 4.78 -14.61 31.18
CA ALA A 91 4.39 -13.73 30.07
C ALA A 91 5.57 -13.44 29.11
N GLU A 92 6.79 -13.31 29.63
CA GLU A 92 7.99 -13.10 28.80
C GLU A 92 8.45 -14.36 28.05
N THR A 93 7.97 -15.54 28.44
CA THR A 93 8.36 -16.81 27.81
C THR A 93 7.36 -17.33 26.79
N VAL A 94 6.08 -16.99 26.94
CA VAL A 94 5.00 -17.48 26.07
C VAL A 94 4.89 -16.69 24.77
N GLU A 95 4.38 -17.34 23.72
CA GLU A 95 4.16 -16.70 22.42
C GLU A 95 2.95 -15.75 22.44
N SER A 96 1.91 -16.07 23.21
CA SER A 96 0.71 -15.25 23.39
C SER A 96 0.56 -14.76 24.84
N PRO A 97 1.29 -13.70 25.24
CA PRO A 97 1.09 -13.04 26.54
C PRO A 97 -0.33 -12.49 26.69
N ARG A 98 -0.93 -12.08 25.57
CA ARG A 98 -2.32 -11.61 25.54
C ARG A 98 -3.30 -12.70 25.99
N GLY A 99 -3.18 -13.92 25.45
CA GLY A 99 -4.02 -15.04 25.86
C GLY A 99 -3.87 -15.39 27.34
N LEU A 100 -2.65 -15.25 27.89
CA LEU A 100 -2.41 -15.39 29.32
C LEU A 100 -3.19 -14.36 30.15
N GLY A 101 -3.23 -13.10 29.70
CA GLY A 101 -4.01 -12.04 30.34
C GLY A 101 -5.51 -12.29 30.27
N GLU A 102 -5.99 -12.79 29.12
CA GLU A 102 -7.39 -13.15 28.92
C GLU A 102 -7.80 -14.29 29.87
N THR A 103 -7.00 -15.34 30.01
CA THR A 103 -7.26 -16.44 30.97
C THR A 103 -7.28 -15.93 32.42
N LEU A 104 -6.28 -15.13 32.79
CA LEU A 104 -6.11 -14.60 34.14
C LEU A 104 -7.27 -13.71 34.60
N SER A 105 -7.97 -13.07 33.67
CA SER A 105 -9.15 -12.26 33.97
C SER A 105 -10.36 -13.07 34.46
N ASN A 106 -10.46 -14.34 34.09
CA ASN A 106 -11.58 -15.20 34.47
C ASN A 106 -11.47 -15.73 35.91
N GLU A 107 -10.28 -15.63 36.51
CA GLU A 107 -10.01 -16.07 37.87
C GLU A 107 -10.47 -15.00 38.89
N LYS A 108 -11.63 -15.22 39.51
CA LYS A 108 -12.25 -14.30 40.48
C LYS A 108 -11.46 -14.11 41.78
N LEU A 109 -10.40 -14.90 41.99
CA LEU A 109 -9.77 -15.09 43.30
C LEU A 109 -8.73 -14.02 43.67
N TYR A 110 -8.35 -13.14 42.74
CA TYR A 110 -7.26 -12.20 42.96
C TYR A 110 -7.73 -10.76 42.73
N ASP A 111 -7.48 -9.88 43.71
CA ASP A 111 -7.64 -8.42 43.58
C ASP A 111 -6.57 -7.84 42.64
N PHE A 112 -6.66 -8.28 41.41
CA PHE A 112 -5.61 -8.18 40.41
C PHE A 112 -5.58 -6.78 39.82
N ALA A 113 -6.74 -6.19 39.54
CA ALA A 113 -6.84 -4.83 39.01
C ALA A 113 -6.19 -3.78 39.94
N ASN A 114 -6.38 -3.88 41.26
CA ASN A 114 -5.83 -2.90 42.21
C ASN A 114 -4.33 -3.08 42.45
N LYS A 115 -3.78 -4.30 42.33
CA LYS A 115 -2.34 -4.59 42.51
C LYS A 115 -1.53 -4.45 41.23
N LEU A 116 -2.09 -4.83 40.09
CA LEU A 116 -1.41 -4.87 38.79
C LEU A 116 -1.32 -3.49 38.15
N PHE A 117 -2.44 -2.77 38.02
CA PHE A 117 -2.48 -1.56 37.20
C PHE A 117 -1.54 -0.44 37.67
N PRO A 118 -1.39 -0.15 38.98
CA PRO A 118 -0.47 0.88 39.44
C PRO A 118 1.00 0.61 39.09
N LEU A 119 1.40 -0.65 38.91
CA LEU A 119 2.79 -1.05 38.64
C LEU A 119 3.06 -1.30 37.15
N TYR A 120 2.06 -1.80 36.40
CA TYR A 120 2.29 -2.35 35.07
C TYR A 120 1.62 -1.60 33.93
N LEU A 121 0.68 -0.68 34.20
CA LEU A 121 0.15 0.17 33.13
C LEU A 121 1.29 0.94 32.47
N ASP A 122 2.20 1.55 33.23
CA ASP A 122 3.32 2.31 32.67
C ASP A 122 4.53 1.45 32.23
N ASN A 123 4.47 0.13 32.33
CA ASN A 123 5.57 -0.74 31.93
C ASN A 123 5.73 -0.77 30.40
N ASP A 124 6.95 -0.61 29.91
CA ASP A 124 7.25 -0.56 28.48
C ASP A 124 7.58 -1.93 27.84
N ASN A 125 7.70 -2.98 28.64
CA ASN A 125 7.91 -4.35 28.17
C ASN A 125 6.72 -4.81 27.30
N PRO A 126 6.95 -5.23 26.04
CA PRO A 126 5.89 -5.61 25.11
C PRO A 126 5.06 -6.81 25.57
N HIS A 127 5.66 -7.79 26.26
CA HIS A 127 4.96 -8.97 26.78
C HIS A 127 4.00 -8.58 27.90
N VAL A 128 4.46 -7.72 28.82
CA VAL A 128 3.62 -7.19 29.92
C VAL A 128 2.49 -6.33 29.37
N LYS A 129 2.75 -5.50 28.35
CA LYS A 129 1.70 -4.70 27.69
C LYS A 129 0.59 -5.59 27.12
N GLU A 130 0.95 -6.65 26.40
CA GLU A 130 -0.04 -7.56 25.81
C GLU A 130 -0.78 -8.38 26.87
N LEU A 131 -0.11 -8.82 27.94
CA LEU A 131 -0.75 -9.43 29.12
C LEU A 131 -1.82 -8.51 29.72
N VAL A 132 -1.43 -7.26 30.05
CA VAL A 132 -2.34 -6.26 30.65
C VAL A 132 -3.50 -5.94 29.71
N ARG A 133 -3.22 -5.82 28.40
CA ARG A 133 -4.23 -5.59 27.37
C ARG A 133 -5.25 -6.71 27.30
N GLY A 134 -4.80 -7.97 27.29
CA GLY A 134 -5.68 -9.15 27.31
C GLY A 134 -6.59 -9.14 28.54
N TYR A 135 -6.02 -8.89 29.72
CA TYR A 135 -6.77 -8.83 30.96
C TYR A 135 -7.86 -7.75 30.96
N ILE A 136 -7.49 -6.50 30.63
CA ILE A 136 -8.43 -5.36 30.61
C ILE A 136 -9.56 -5.60 29.62
N ARG A 137 -9.23 -6.11 28.43
CA ARG A 137 -10.20 -6.35 27.37
C ARG A 137 -11.24 -7.40 27.78
N THR A 138 -10.80 -8.50 28.41
CA THR A 138 -11.74 -9.53 28.85
C THR A 138 -12.59 -9.06 30.03
N GLN A 139 -12.02 -8.34 30.99
CA GLN A 139 -12.79 -7.74 32.10
C GLN A 139 -13.88 -6.79 31.58
N GLN A 140 -13.53 -5.87 30.66
CA GLN A 140 -14.51 -4.98 30.06
C GLN A 140 -15.55 -5.77 29.24
N ALA A 141 -15.18 -6.83 28.54
CA ALA A 141 -16.16 -7.64 27.81
C ALA A 141 -17.14 -8.39 28.72
N LEU A 142 -16.70 -8.83 29.91
CA LEU A 142 -17.53 -9.59 30.86
C LEU A 142 -18.44 -8.69 31.72
N TYR A 143 -17.95 -7.53 32.13
CA TYR A 143 -18.61 -6.66 33.11
C TYR A 143 -18.95 -5.27 32.58
N ASP A 144 -18.69 -5.03 31.30
CA ASP A 144 -18.95 -3.80 30.59
C ASP A 144 -18.35 -2.56 31.29
N TRP A 145 -18.90 -1.38 31.02
CA TRP A 145 -18.45 -0.10 31.59
C TRP A 145 -18.58 -0.01 33.11
N ILE A 146 -19.41 -0.83 33.75
CA ILE A 146 -19.56 -0.85 35.22
C ILE A 146 -18.23 -1.16 35.88
N TRP A 147 -17.50 -2.16 35.36
CA TRP A 147 -16.17 -2.49 35.88
C TRP A 147 -15.17 -1.37 35.60
N VAL A 148 -15.16 -0.84 34.38
CA VAL A 148 -14.27 0.24 33.97
C VAL A 148 -14.40 1.47 34.89
N ASP A 149 -15.63 1.89 35.16
CA ASP A 149 -15.92 3.07 35.96
C ASP A 149 -15.68 2.80 37.46
N GLY A 150 -15.95 1.58 37.92
CA GLY A 150 -15.78 1.15 39.32
C GLY A 150 -14.35 1.05 39.85
N LEU A 151 -13.31 1.05 38.99
CA LEU A 151 -11.91 0.99 39.44
C LEU A 151 -11.49 2.27 40.18
N ASP A 152 -10.76 2.16 41.30
CA ASP A 152 -10.13 3.31 41.94
C ASP A 152 -8.94 3.82 41.11
N LYS A 153 -9.14 5.00 40.51
CA LYS A 153 -8.18 5.68 39.63
C LYS A 153 -7.59 6.93 40.27
N SER A 154 -7.82 7.15 41.58
CA SER A 154 -7.39 8.36 42.30
C SER A 154 -5.87 8.53 42.31
N ARG A 155 -5.13 7.41 42.36
CA ARG A 155 -3.66 7.38 42.39
C ARG A 155 -3.01 7.24 41.02
N TRP A 156 -3.79 7.10 39.95
CA TRP A 156 -3.24 6.85 38.62
C TRP A 156 -2.71 8.13 37.99
N SER A 157 -1.53 8.03 37.39
CA SER A 157 -1.00 9.09 36.54
C SER A 157 -1.90 9.29 35.30
N LEU A 158 -1.84 10.47 34.68
CA LEU A 158 -2.56 10.72 33.44
C LEU A 158 -2.09 9.81 32.29
N HIS A 159 -0.83 9.36 32.33
CA HIS A 159 -0.30 8.44 31.35
C HIS A 159 -0.86 7.03 31.55
N GLN A 160 -0.95 6.55 32.80
CA GLN A 160 -1.60 5.28 33.14
C GLN A 160 -3.06 5.27 32.69
N LYS A 161 -3.81 6.35 32.95
CA LYS A 161 -5.19 6.50 32.50
C LYS A 161 -5.30 6.43 30.97
N ALA A 162 -4.46 7.16 30.24
CA ALA A 162 -4.46 7.15 28.77
C ALA A 162 -4.16 5.75 28.20
N ARG A 163 -3.20 5.05 28.79
CA ARG A 163 -2.81 3.71 28.36
C ARG A 163 -3.87 2.66 28.69
N PHE A 164 -4.47 2.72 29.87
CA PHE A 164 -5.63 1.89 30.22
C PHE A 164 -6.77 2.08 29.20
N LEU A 165 -7.11 3.34 28.89
CA LEU A 165 -8.12 3.67 27.88
C LEU A 165 -7.75 3.13 26.49
N SER A 166 -6.46 3.10 26.12
CA SER A 166 -6.02 2.56 24.82
C SER A 166 -6.17 1.04 24.65
N TYR A 167 -6.38 0.32 25.75
CA TYR A 167 -6.65 -1.12 25.76
C TYR A 167 -8.15 -1.46 25.73
N LEU A 168 -9.01 -0.48 25.98
CA LEU A 168 -10.46 -0.59 25.87
C LEU A 168 -10.93 -0.52 24.40
N PRO A 169 -12.19 -0.89 24.10
CA PRO A 169 -12.71 -0.83 22.75
C PRO A 169 -12.55 0.56 22.12
N PHE A 170 -12.24 0.60 20.83
CA PHE A 170 -12.12 1.84 20.07
C PHE A 170 -13.51 2.39 19.70
N SER A 171 -14.20 2.99 20.68
CA SER A 171 -15.58 3.45 20.57
C SER A 171 -15.81 4.77 21.30
N LYS A 172 -16.95 5.41 21.01
CA LYS A 172 -17.38 6.67 21.62
C LYS A 172 -17.41 6.65 23.15
N GLU A 173 -17.80 5.53 23.74
CA GLU A 173 -17.81 5.35 25.20
C GLU A 173 -16.39 5.47 25.81
N THR A 174 -15.36 4.96 25.12
CA THR A 174 -13.97 5.18 25.53
C THR A 174 -13.57 6.63 25.38
N TRP A 175 -13.99 7.31 24.30
CA TRP A 175 -13.62 8.69 24.03
C TRP A 175 -14.25 9.68 25.01
N LEU A 176 -15.52 9.47 25.40
CA LEU A 176 -16.19 10.24 26.45
C LEU A 176 -15.44 10.12 27.79
N ARG A 177 -14.92 8.93 28.12
CA ARG A 177 -14.08 8.72 29.30
C ARG A 177 -12.70 9.34 29.14
N ALA A 178 -12.11 9.31 27.95
CA ALA A 178 -10.85 10.01 27.67
C ALA A 178 -11.00 11.53 27.88
N ASP A 179 -12.11 12.12 27.41
CA ASP A 179 -12.43 13.52 27.63
C ASP A 179 -12.60 13.84 29.12
N SER A 180 -13.36 13.02 29.84
CA SER A 180 -13.61 13.20 31.28
C SER A 180 -12.35 12.99 32.14
N TRP A 181 -11.59 11.92 31.90
CA TRP A 181 -10.50 11.50 32.78
C TRP A 181 -9.18 12.21 32.50
N LEU A 182 -8.95 12.64 31.26
CA LEU A 182 -7.71 13.29 30.83
C LEU A 182 -7.88 14.79 30.60
N GLY A 183 -9.12 15.28 30.40
CA GLY A 183 -9.41 16.69 30.17
C GLY A 183 -8.56 17.29 29.05
N LYS A 184 -7.79 18.33 29.37
CA LYS A 184 -6.89 19.00 28.42
C LYS A 184 -5.82 18.09 27.80
N LEU A 185 -5.52 16.94 28.43
CA LEU A 185 -4.52 15.99 27.99
C LEU A 185 -5.12 14.78 27.24
N LYS A 186 -6.35 14.88 26.74
CA LYS A 186 -6.97 13.85 25.89
C LYS A 186 -6.14 13.44 24.67
N THR A 187 -5.27 14.33 24.18
CA THR A 187 -4.31 14.04 23.10
C THR A 187 -3.42 12.85 23.42
N LYS A 188 -3.11 12.60 24.70
CA LYS A 188 -2.32 11.44 25.13
C LYS A 188 -3.00 10.11 24.81
N TYR A 189 -4.33 10.04 24.91
CA TYR A 189 -5.08 8.86 24.49
C TYR A 189 -4.91 8.64 22.98
N TRP A 190 -5.17 9.66 22.16
CA TRP A 190 -5.07 9.54 20.70
C TRP A 190 -3.65 9.22 20.22
N GLN A 191 -2.61 9.58 20.98
CA GLN A 191 -1.22 9.19 20.70
C GLN A 191 -0.94 7.70 20.89
N CYS A 192 -1.65 7.02 21.80
CA CYS A 192 -1.44 5.60 22.11
C CYS A 192 -2.62 4.69 21.76
N ALA A 193 -3.75 5.24 21.31
CA ALA A 193 -4.94 4.49 20.94
C ALA A 193 -4.62 3.43 19.88
N THR A 194 -5.09 2.20 20.07
CA THR A 194 -4.90 1.15 19.06
C THR A 194 -6.20 1.01 18.29
N PHE A 195 -6.16 1.27 16.97
CA PHE A 195 -7.32 1.00 16.13
C PHE A 195 -7.52 -0.52 16.01
N ASN A 196 -8.77 -0.97 16.12
CA ASN A 196 -9.13 -2.37 15.88
C ASN A 196 -10.39 -2.39 15.01
N THR A 197 -10.21 -2.83 13.77
CA THR A 197 -11.24 -2.91 12.72
C THR A 197 -12.48 -3.69 13.14
N HIS A 198 -12.34 -4.68 14.03
CA HIS A 198 -13.44 -5.53 14.50
C HIS A 198 -14.27 -4.89 15.62
N GLN A 199 -13.77 -3.84 16.26
CA GLN A 199 -14.37 -3.23 17.46
C GLN A 199 -14.84 -1.80 17.25
N ALA A 200 -14.49 -1.19 16.12
CA ALA A 200 -14.89 0.17 15.85
C ALA A 200 -16.40 0.26 15.68
N ASP A 201 -17.04 1.15 16.45
CA ASP A 201 -18.40 1.56 16.15
C ASP A 201 -18.39 2.30 14.82
N LYS A 202 -19.08 1.73 13.82
CA LYS A 202 -19.06 2.19 12.44
C LYS A 202 -19.61 3.62 12.30
N ASN A 203 -20.41 4.09 13.26
CA ASN A 203 -21.10 5.37 13.17
C ASN A 203 -20.27 6.58 13.63
N ASP A 204 -19.20 6.39 14.42
CA ASP A 204 -18.43 7.50 15.00
C ASP A 204 -16.97 7.59 14.50
N LEU A 205 -16.61 6.83 13.46
CA LEU A 205 -15.26 6.82 12.89
C LEU A 205 -14.76 8.18 12.39
N GLU A 206 -15.66 9.08 11.97
CA GLU A 206 -15.26 10.41 11.48
C GLU A 206 -14.59 11.25 12.57
N GLU A 207 -15.12 11.24 13.81
CA GLU A 207 -14.53 11.95 14.94
C GLU A 207 -13.13 11.38 15.26
N ALA A 208 -13.02 10.06 15.28
CA ALA A 208 -11.77 9.36 15.50
C ALA A 208 -10.71 9.72 14.46
N ILE A 209 -11.07 9.74 13.18
CA ILE A 209 -10.16 10.11 12.08
C ILE A 209 -9.64 11.54 12.28
N ARG A 210 -10.52 12.50 12.60
CA ARG A 210 -10.12 13.90 12.83
C ARG A 210 -9.14 14.04 14.00
N GLU A 211 -9.40 13.34 15.09
CA GLU A 211 -8.50 13.35 16.25
C GLU A 211 -7.14 12.69 15.95
N LEU A 212 -7.12 11.59 15.18
CA LEU A 212 -5.89 10.93 14.73
C LEU A 212 -5.06 11.83 13.79
N ILE A 213 -5.71 12.53 12.84
CA ILE A 213 -5.06 13.54 11.99
C ILE A 213 -4.43 14.64 12.84
N ARG A 214 -5.17 15.14 13.85
CA ARG A 214 -4.70 16.20 14.76
C ARG A 214 -3.43 15.80 15.51
N VAL A 215 -3.30 14.54 15.91
CA VAL A 215 -2.10 14.01 16.58
C VAL A 215 -1.06 13.42 15.61
N LYS A 216 -1.23 13.63 14.29
CA LYS A 216 -0.31 13.18 13.22
C LYS A 216 -0.09 11.68 13.17
N ARG A 217 -1.16 10.91 13.36
CA ARG A 217 -1.18 9.44 13.20
C ARG A 217 -1.86 9.04 11.90
N SER A 218 -1.16 9.23 10.78
CA SER A 218 -1.74 9.02 9.45
C SER A 218 -2.05 7.56 9.17
N ALA A 219 -1.20 6.62 9.58
CA ALA A 219 -1.39 5.20 9.30
C ALA A 219 -2.73 4.70 9.86
N GLU A 220 -3.03 5.00 11.13
CA GLU A 220 -4.29 4.62 11.77
C GLU A 220 -5.48 5.42 11.22
N ALA A 221 -5.29 6.70 10.87
CA ALA A 221 -6.34 7.50 10.23
C ALA A 221 -6.73 6.92 8.86
N ILE A 222 -5.75 6.56 8.03
CA ILE A 222 -5.96 5.91 6.73
C ILE A 222 -6.61 4.54 6.90
N GLU A 223 -6.19 3.75 7.88
CA GLU A 223 -6.82 2.45 8.18
C GLU A 223 -8.29 2.61 8.60
N CYS A 224 -8.61 3.65 9.39
CA CYS A 224 -9.99 4.00 9.73
C CYS A 224 -10.80 4.39 8.50
N ILE A 225 -10.27 5.27 7.63
CA ILE A 225 -10.93 5.71 6.38
C ILE A 225 -11.21 4.50 5.48
N TYR A 226 -10.19 3.65 5.28
CA TYR A 226 -10.28 2.42 4.51
C TYR A 226 -11.37 1.50 5.05
N THR A 227 -11.35 1.22 6.35
CA THR A 227 -12.35 0.35 7.00
C THR A 227 -13.77 0.90 6.90
N ALA A 228 -13.95 2.21 7.14
CA ALA A 228 -15.25 2.88 7.06
C ALA A 228 -15.86 2.75 5.65
N ARG A 229 -15.03 2.90 4.62
CA ARG A 229 -15.45 2.84 3.22
C ARG A 229 -15.70 1.40 2.74
N SER A 230 -14.83 0.44 3.09
CA SER A 230 -14.93 -0.95 2.64
C SER A 230 -16.06 -1.76 3.27
N ASN A 231 -16.35 -1.57 4.57
CA ASN A 231 -17.26 -2.46 5.31
C ASN A 231 -18.71 -1.98 5.44
N SER A 232 -19.03 -0.78 4.96
CA SER A 232 -20.37 -0.20 5.16
C SER A 232 -20.76 0.94 4.24
N HIS A 233 -19.87 1.43 3.37
CA HIS A 233 -20.05 2.71 2.65
C HIS A 233 -20.51 3.88 3.57
N ALA A 234 -20.31 3.78 4.89
CA ALA A 234 -20.76 4.78 5.85
C ALA A 234 -20.09 6.14 5.61
N LEU A 235 -18.92 6.12 4.97
CA LEU A 235 -18.21 7.30 4.51
C LEU A 235 -18.57 7.62 3.05
N ALA A 236 -19.32 8.71 2.85
CA ALA A 236 -19.60 9.29 1.54
C ALA A 236 -18.29 9.64 0.81
N ALA A 237 -18.31 9.57 -0.53
CA ALA A 237 -17.11 9.73 -1.34
C ALA A 237 -16.48 11.13 -1.19
N SER A 238 -17.31 12.18 -1.14
CA SER A 238 -16.86 13.57 -0.88
C SER A 238 -16.09 13.71 0.43
N LYS A 239 -16.64 13.18 1.53
CA LYS A 239 -15.97 13.17 2.84
C LYS A 239 -14.66 12.38 2.82
N CYS A 240 -14.60 11.30 2.07
CA CYS A 240 -13.36 10.54 1.91
C CYS A 240 -12.26 11.39 1.26
N LEU A 241 -12.60 12.19 0.25
CA LEU A 241 -11.66 13.14 -0.38
C LEU A 241 -11.18 14.18 0.63
N ASP A 242 -12.10 14.78 1.39
CA ASP A 242 -11.77 15.78 2.41
C ASP A 242 -10.78 15.23 3.45
N LEU A 243 -11.03 13.99 3.93
CA LEU A 243 -10.18 13.34 4.93
C LEU A 243 -8.82 12.95 4.36
N LEU A 244 -8.74 12.48 3.11
CA LEU A 244 -7.47 12.18 2.45
C LEU A 244 -6.61 13.44 2.29
N LEU A 245 -7.21 14.56 1.88
CA LEU A 245 -6.50 15.83 1.79
C LEU A 245 -6.01 16.30 3.17
N ALA A 246 -6.87 16.22 4.20
CA ALA A 246 -6.51 16.59 5.56
C ALA A 246 -5.36 15.72 6.13
N VAL A 247 -5.33 14.42 5.82
CA VAL A 247 -4.21 13.54 6.19
C VAL A 247 -2.91 14.03 5.54
N ALA A 248 -2.93 14.32 4.24
CA ALA A 248 -1.75 14.76 3.52
C ALA A 248 -1.25 16.15 3.95
N GLU A 249 -2.12 17.05 4.37
CA GLU A 249 -1.72 18.33 4.97
C GLU A 249 -1.02 18.13 6.33
N SER A 250 -1.44 17.11 7.09
CA SER A 250 -0.89 16.84 8.43
C SER A 250 0.49 16.18 8.41
N ILE A 251 0.82 15.41 7.36
CA ILE A 251 2.09 14.65 7.23
C ILE A 251 2.63 14.75 5.80
N LYS A 252 3.95 14.98 5.68
CA LYS A 252 4.61 15.18 4.38
C LYS A 252 4.72 13.92 3.50
N ALA A 253 4.64 12.73 4.07
CA ALA A 253 4.75 11.46 3.34
C ALA A 253 4.12 10.31 4.13
N PRO A 254 3.57 9.28 3.45
CA PRO A 254 3.17 8.04 4.09
C PRO A 254 4.35 7.42 4.84
N SER A 255 4.05 6.85 6.00
CA SER A 255 5.03 6.31 6.95
C SER A 255 5.29 4.80 6.78
N SER A 256 4.38 4.07 6.11
CA SER A 256 4.46 2.61 5.98
C SER A 256 3.90 2.07 4.65
N THR A 257 4.32 0.84 4.29
CA THR A 257 3.85 0.13 3.08
C THR A 257 2.35 -0.19 3.14
N ILE A 258 1.82 -0.48 4.33
CA ILE A 258 0.39 -0.79 4.54
C ILE A 258 -0.46 0.46 4.29
N GLU A 259 -0.02 1.61 4.79
CA GLU A 259 -0.65 2.91 4.54
C GLU A 259 -0.69 3.20 3.03
N GLY A 260 0.40 2.94 2.32
CA GLY A 260 0.47 3.09 0.87
C GLY A 260 -0.54 2.20 0.12
N TYR A 261 -0.67 0.94 0.54
CA TYR A 261 -1.65 0.00 -0.03
C TYR A 261 -3.11 0.46 0.20
N HIS A 262 -3.45 0.89 1.42
CA HIS A 262 -4.79 1.38 1.74
C HIS A 262 -5.14 2.66 0.96
N ILE A 263 -4.21 3.63 0.86
CA ILE A 263 -4.40 4.83 0.03
C ILE A 263 -4.64 4.45 -1.43
N GLY A 264 -3.82 3.54 -1.98
CA GLY A 264 -3.99 3.02 -3.33
C GLY A 264 -5.39 2.46 -3.56
N LYS A 265 -5.87 1.59 -2.67
CA LYS A 265 -7.23 1.02 -2.77
C LYS A 265 -8.34 2.05 -2.63
N LEU A 266 -8.20 3.02 -1.74
CA LEU A 266 -9.16 4.11 -1.57
C LEU A 266 -9.29 4.94 -2.85
N ILE A 267 -8.17 5.36 -3.44
CA ILE A 267 -8.17 6.15 -4.68
C ILE A 267 -8.76 5.35 -5.84
N SER A 268 -8.39 4.07 -6.01
CA SER A 268 -9.00 3.22 -7.05
C SER A 268 -10.52 3.09 -6.89
N GLY A 269 -11.00 2.94 -5.65
CA GLY A 269 -12.43 2.90 -5.36
C GLY A 269 -13.16 4.22 -5.66
N LEU A 270 -12.48 5.36 -5.48
CA LEU A 270 -13.02 6.67 -5.81
C LEU A 270 -13.02 6.92 -7.33
N GLN A 271 -11.99 6.48 -8.06
CA GLN A 271 -11.95 6.57 -9.53
C GLN A 271 -13.05 5.76 -10.21
N ALA A 272 -13.46 4.63 -9.61
CA ALA A 272 -14.53 3.79 -10.12
C ALA A 272 -15.96 4.30 -9.78
N ASP A 273 -16.08 5.32 -8.93
CA ASP A 273 -17.35 5.86 -8.44
C ASP A 273 -17.76 7.08 -9.30
N PRO A 274 -18.78 6.97 -10.16
CA PRO A 274 -19.18 8.04 -11.07
C PRO A 274 -19.81 9.25 -10.35
N SER A 275 -20.14 9.13 -9.06
CA SER A 275 -20.69 10.24 -8.26
C SER A 275 -19.62 11.19 -7.71
N VAL A 276 -18.34 10.84 -7.88
CA VAL A 276 -17.20 11.62 -7.38
C VAL A 276 -16.92 12.83 -8.27
N GLU A 277 -16.72 13.98 -7.63
CA GLU A 277 -16.29 15.21 -8.32
C GLU A 277 -14.85 15.07 -8.83
N SER A 278 -14.69 15.16 -10.16
CA SER A 278 -13.41 14.96 -10.85
C SER A 278 -12.31 15.92 -10.37
N GLU A 279 -12.60 17.21 -10.16
CA GLU A 279 -11.57 18.16 -9.75
C GLU A 279 -11.04 17.87 -8.34
N ARG A 280 -11.92 17.50 -7.41
CA ARG A 280 -11.54 17.09 -6.05
C ARG A 280 -10.74 15.79 -6.03
N LEU A 281 -11.10 14.82 -6.89
CA LEU A 281 -10.33 13.58 -7.01
C LEU A 281 -8.96 13.83 -7.65
N PHE A 282 -8.86 14.76 -8.60
CA PHE A 282 -7.58 15.19 -9.17
C PHE A 282 -6.67 15.80 -8.09
N GLU A 283 -7.18 16.64 -7.19
CA GLU A 283 -6.40 17.17 -6.06
C GLU A 283 -5.81 16.04 -5.19
N VAL A 284 -6.62 15.03 -4.86
CA VAL A 284 -6.17 13.86 -4.09
C VAL A 284 -5.11 13.07 -4.85
N GLU A 285 -5.34 12.76 -6.14
CA GLU A 285 -4.34 12.08 -6.97
C GLU A 285 -3.02 12.86 -7.02
N TRP A 286 -3.10 14.18 -7.18
CA TRP A 286 -1.92 15.04 -7.28
C TRP A 286 -1.10 15.03 -5.98
N VAL A 287 -1.77 15.14 -4.83
CA VAL A 287 -1.12 15.11 -3.51
C VAL A 287 -0.46 13.76 -3.23
N TYR A 288 -1.11 12.66 -3.62
CA TYR A 288 -0.59 11.30 -3.45
C TYR A 288 0.20 10.79 -4.66
N LEU A 289 0.51 11.65 -5.63
CA LEU A 289 1.15 11.27 -6.89
C LEU A 289 2.46 10.50 -6.71
N PRO A 290 3.40 10.89 -5.81
CA PRO A 290 4.63 10.12 -5.59
C PRO A 290 4.36 8.65 -5.23
N LEU A 291 3.38 8.41 -4.36
CA LEU A 291 2.98 7.07 -3.92
C LEU A 291 2.30 6.28 -5.05
N LEU A 292 1.42 6.93 -5.80
CA LEU A 292 0.72 6.30 -6.93
C LEU A 292 1.70 5.88 -8.02
N LEU A 293 2.69 6.72 -8.32
CA LEU A 293 3.71 6.39 -9.32
C LEU A 293 4.61 5.24 -8.84
N GLU A 294 4.98 5.20 -7.55
CA GLU A 294 5.73 4.07 -6.96
C GLU A 294 5.05 2.72 -7.15
N ASN A 295 3.72 2.69 -6.99
CA ASN A 295 2.91 1.48 -7.10
C ASN A 295 1.97 1.51 -8.31
N ALA A 296 2.45 2.03 -9.45
CA ALA A 296 1.64 2.20 -10.66
C ALA A 296 1.06 0.89 -11.24
N SER A 297 1.59 -0.27 -10.81
CA SER A 297 1.03 -1.59 -11.12
C SER A 297 -0.26 -1.91 -10.36
N VAL A 298 -0.47 -1.27 -9.20
CA VAL A 298 -1.63 -1.48 -8.33
C VAL A 298 -2.66 -0.37 -8.52
N ASN A 299 -2.23 0.89 -8.66
CA ASN A 299 -3.12 2.02 -8.91
C ASN A 299 -2.44 3.11 -9.75
N ARG A 300 -3.10 3.56 -10.82
CA ARG A 300 -2.61 4.63 -11.70
C ARG A 300 -3.29 5.97 -11.38
N PRO A 301 -2.59 7.10 -11.52
CA PRO A 301 -3.18 8.44 -11.39
C PRO A 301 -3.97 8.81 -12.66
N LEU A 302 -5.14 8.19 -12.85
CA LEU A 302 -5.92 8.27 -14.09
C LEU A 302 -6.31 9.71 -14.43
N LEU A 303 -6.83 10.48 -13.48
CA LEU A 303 -7.25 11.85 -13.75
C LEU A 303 -6.06 12.76 -14.07
N THR A 304 -4.92 12.52 -13.44
CA THR A 304 -3.68 13.24 -13.74
C THR A 304 -3.21 12.98 -15.18
N ASP A 305 -3.25 11.72 -15.61
CA ASP A 305 -2.94 11.33 -17.00
C ASP A 305 -3.92 11.96 -18.01
N TYR A 306 -5.22 11.99 -17.68
CA TYR A 306 -6.23 12.63 -18.52
C TYR A 306 -6.10 14.15 -18.54
N LYS A 307 -5.76 14.80 -17.43
CA LYS A 307 -5.54 16.26 -17.38
C LYS A 307 -4.34 16.64 -18.23
N LEU A 308 -3.24 15.87 -18.16
CA LEU A 308 -2.09 16.02 -19.08
C LEU A 308 -2.49 15.94 -20.56
N ALA A 309 -3.42 15.05 -20.91
CA ALA A 309 -3.86 14.82 -22.29
C ALA A 309 -4.94 15.81 -22.78
N SER A 310 -5.59 16.54 -21.87
CA SER A 310 -6.75 17.38 -22.19
C SER A 310 -6.55 18.87 -21.93
N ASP A 311 -5.60 19.25 -21.07
CA ASP A 311 -5.29 20.63 -20.69
C ASP A 311 -3.88 21.03 -21.19
N PRO A 312 -3.78 21.76 -22.32
CA PRO A 312 -2.52 22.25 -22.88
C PRO A 312 -1.71 23.12 -21.92
N GLU A 313 -2.39 23.95 -21.12
CA GLU A 313 -1.79 24.87 -20.16
C GLU A 313 -1.12 24.08 -19.03
N PHE A 314 -1.82 23.10 -18.46
CA PHE A 314 -1.28 22.20 -17.45
C PHE A 314 -0.07 21.43 -17.98
N PHE A 315 -0.17 20.83 -19.18
CA PHE A 315 0.96 20.15 -19.81
C PHE A 315 2.19 21.07 -19.97
N CYS A 316 2.00 22.30 -20.45
CA CYS A 316 3.10 23.25 -20.60
C CYS A 316 3.71 23.65 -19.25
N GLN A 317 2.91 23.77 -18.17
CA GLN A 317 3.42 24.00 -16.82
C GLN A 317 4.32 22.85 -16.36
N ILE A 318 3.91 21.61 -16.61
CA ILE A 318 4.68 20.41 -16.29
C ILE A 318 6.04 20.39 -17.02
N ILE A 319 6.07 20.73 -18.31
CA ILE A 319 7.32 20.82 -19.08
C ILE A 319 8.26 21.87 -18.48
N ARG A 320 7.74 23.04 -18.09
CA ARG A 320 8.51 24.14 -17.49
C ARG A 320 9.12 23.80 -16.12
N ILE A 321 8.53 22.86 -15.38
CA ILE A 321 9.09 22.37 -14.11
C ILE A 321 10.39 21.59 -14.35
N ILE A 322 10.47 20.83 -15.45
CA ILE A 322 11.57 19.89 -15.70
C ILE A 322 12.69 20.52 -16.53
N TYR A 323 12.32 21.33 -17.53
CA TYR A 323 13.24 21.84 -18.55
C TYR A 323 13.53 23.32 -18.34
N LYS A 324 14.72 23.74 -18.77
CA LYS A 324 15.09 25.15 -18.83
C LYS A 324 14.59 25.76 -20.14
N SER A 325 14.21 27.03 -20.10
CA SER A 325 13.86 27.77 -21.31
C SER A 325 15.06 27.88 -22.24
N GLN A 326 14.80 27.77 -23.55
CA GLN A 326 15.77 28.10 -24.60
C GLN A 326 15.82 29.61 -24.88
N ASN A 327 14.86 30.39 -24.38
CA ASN A 327 14.85 31.85 -24.56
C ASN A 327 15.83 32.48 -23.57
N GLU A 328 16.84 33.19 -24.08
CA GLU A 328 17.86 33.88 -23.26
C GLU A 328 17.25 34.91 -22.30
N ASN A 329 16.07 35.45 -22.63
CA ASN A 329 15.38 36.48 -21.85
C ASN A 329 14.45 35.93 -20.76
N GLU A 330 14.11 34.62 -20.77
CA GLU A 330 13.40 33.97 -19.66
C GLU A 330 14.42 33.46 -18.62
N ILE A 331 15.13 34.39 -17.98
CA ILE A 331 15.92 34.08 -16.78
C ILE A 331 14.93 33.99 -15.62
N GLY A 332 14.41 32.79 -15.37
CA GLY A 332 13.56 32.53 -14.22
C GLY A 332 14.25 32.93 -12.90
N ASP A 333 13.48 33.45 -11.94
CA ASP A 333 13.99 33.82 -10.62
C ASP A 333 14.71 32.62 -9.97
N PRO A 334 16.02 32.73 -9.64
CA PRO A 334 16.76 31.65 -9.02
C PRO A 334 16.14 31.14 -7.71
N ASN A 335 15.32 31.96 -7.03
CA ASN A 335 14.64 31.64 -5.78
C ASN A 335 13.31 30.88 -5.97
N GLN A 336 12.79 30.78 -7.20
CA GLN A 336 11.53 30.06 -7.51
C GLN A 336 11.76 28.67 -8.11
N LYS A 337 12.92 28.04 -7.84
CA LYS A 337 13.20 26.70 -8.36
C LYS A 337 12.27 25.67 -7.71
N PRO A 338 11.62 24.80 -8.51
CA PRO A 338 10.83 23.71 -7.96
C PRO A 338 11.70 22.80 -7.10
N SER A 339 11.09 22.22 -6.05
CA SER A 339 11.79 21.29 -5.16
C SER A 339 12.29 20.07 -5.94
N LYS A 340 13.43 19.49 -5.51
CA LYS A 340 14.00 18.29 -6.17
C LYS A 340 13.00 17.13 -6.21
N SER A 341 12.22 16.95 -5.14
CA SER A 341 11.18 15.92 -5.06
C SER A 341 10.10 16.13 -6.11
N LEU A 342 9.57 17.35 -6.25
CA LEU A 342 8.57 17.68 -7.26
C LEU A 342 9.10 17.40 -8.67
N VAL A 343 10.32 17.83 -8.98
CA VAL A 343 10.94 17.57 -10.29
C VAL A 343 11.04 16.07 -10.57
N GLN A 344 11.41 15.26 -9.58
CA GLN A 344 11.49 13.80 -9.73
C GLN A 344 10.12 13.15 -9.94
N THR A 345 9.12 13.55 -9.17
CA THR A 345 7.73 13.08 -9.31
C THR A 345 7.19 13.41 -10.69
N VAL A 346 7.36 14.65 -11.15
CA VAL A 346 6.84 15.13 -12.44
C VAL A 346 7.60 14.51 -13.62
N ARG A 347 8.91 14.25 -13.49
CA ARG A 347 9.66 13.47 -14.48
C ARG A 347 9.13 12.05 -14.62
N ARG A 348 8.84 11.40 -13.49
CA ARG A 348 8.26 10.05 -13.49
C ARG A 348 6.86 10.04 -14.08
N LEU A 349 6.03 11.03 -13.74
CA LEU A 349 4.71 11.23 -14.34
C LEU A 349 4.80 11.27 -15.87
N LEU A 350 5.66 12.11 -16.45
CA LEU A 350 5.83 12.18 -17.90
C LEU A 350 6.41 10.90 -18.52
N HIS A 351 7.24 10.17 -17.77
CA HIS A 351 7.81 8.91 -18.24
C HIS A 351 6.74 7.80 -18.31
N ASP A 352 5.86 7.74 -17.32
CA ASP A 352 4.82 6.70 -17.18
C ASP A 352 3.51 7.06 -17.92
N TRP A 353 3.42 8.30 -18.45
CA TRP A 353 2.24 8.84 -19.12
C TRP A 353 1.98 8.16 -20.47
N ASN A 354 0.79 7.55 -20.59
CA ASN A 354 0.41 6.73 -21.76
C ASN A 354 -0.91 7.14 -22.41
N VAL A 355 -1.54 8.23 -21.97
CA VAL A 355 -2.82 8.70 -22.51
C VAL A 355 -2.55 9.76 -23.59
N PRO A 356 -2.71 9.45 -24.89
CA PRO A 356 -2.43 10.43 -25.93
C PRO A 356 -3.47 11.55 -25.94
N PRO A 357 -3.07 12.80 -26.21
CA PRO A 357 -4.03 13.89 -26.42
C PRO A 357 -4.99 13.58 -27.56
N GLY A 358 -6.28 13.81 -27.35
CA GLY A 358 -7.34 13.41 -28.30
C GLY A 358 -8.05 12.11 -27.93
N ARG A 359 -7.53 11.32 -26.98
CA ARG A 359 -8.23 10.12 -26.49
C ARG A 359 -9.50 10.48 -25.72
N ILE A 360 -10.59 9.78 -26.04
CA ILE A 360 -11.88 9.88 -25.34
C ILE A 360 -11.95 8.78 -24.27
N SER A 361 -12.82 8.96 -23.27
CA SER A 361 -13.04 8.02 -22.16
C SER A 361 -13.49 6.62 -22.62
N ASP A 362 -14.13 6.50 -23.78
CA ASP A 362 -14.53 5.23 -24.39
C ASP A 362 -13.38 4.50 -25.11
N GLY A 363 -12.19 5.10 -25.14
CA GLY A 363 -11.01 4.56 -25.80
C GLY A 363 -10.87 4.96 -27.28
N SER A 364 -11.86 5.64 -27.86
CA SER A 364 -11.76 6.20 -29.21
C SER A 364 -10.82 7.41 -29.25
N PHE A 365 -10.47 7.85 -30.45
CA PHE A 365 -9.56 8.97 -30.67
C PHE A 365 -10.23 10.05 -31.52
N ASP A 366 -10.19 11.28 -31.04
CA ASP A 366 -10.68 12.48 -31.71
C ASP A 366 -9.49 13.29 -32.25
N GLY A 367 -9.32 13.20 -33.58
CA GLY A 367 -8.29 13.92 -34.31
C GLY A 367 -8.39 15.43 -34.22
N ASP A 368 -9.60 16.00 -34.19
CA ASP A 368 -9.81 17.44 -34.09
C ASP A 368 -9.41 17.96 -32.71
N ARG A 369 -9.77 17.21 -31.66
CA ARG A 369 -9.35 17.52 -30.28
C ARG A 369 -7.83 17.45 -30.15
N PHE A 370 -7.18 16.43 -30.72
CA PHE A 370 -5.73 16.34 -30.80
C PHE A 370 -5.11 17.57 -31.50
N CYS A 371 -5.60 17.92 -32.69
CA CYS A 371 -5.09 19.04 -33.47
C CYS A 371 -5.21 20.38 -32.72
N LYS A 372 -6.34 20.61 -32.04
CA LYS A 372 -6.54 21.79 -31.19
C LYS A 372 -5.58 21.82 -30.00
N PHE A 373 -5.45 20.70 -29.28
CA PHE A 373 -4.51 20.56 -28.17
C PHE A 373 -3.08 20.87 -28.61
N LEU A 374 -2.61 20.21 -29.68
CA LEU A 374 -1.25 20.37 -30.19
C LEU A 374 -0.98 21.81 -30.65
N SER A 375 -1.94 22.45 -31.31
CA SER A 375 -1.82 23.84 -31.74
C SER A 375 -1.66 24.78 -30.55
N LYS A 376 -2.44 24.56 -29.47
CA LYS A 376 -2.33 25.35 -28.24
C LYS A 376 -1.00 25.13 -27.52
N VAL A 377 -0.54 23.88 -27.42
CA VAL A 377 0.78 23.58 -26.86
C VAL A 377 1.89 24.27 -27.66
N LYS A 378 1.86 24.22 -28.99
CA LYS A 378 2.84 24.92 -29.84
C LYS A 378 2.84 26.43 -29.52
N GLU A 379 1.67 27.06 -29.41
CA GLU A 379 1.56 28.48 -29.06
C GLU A 379 2.20 28.80 -27.69
N LEU A 380 1.83 28.07 -26.64
CA LEU A 380 2.27 28.33 -25.26
C LEU A 380 3.76 28.02 -25.04
N SER A 381 4.22 26.89 -25.58
CA SER A 381 5.60 26.43 -25.43
C SER A 381 6.59 27.25 -26.26
N THR A 382 6.16 27.83 -27.39
CA THR A 382 6.99 28.78 -28.16
C THR A 382 7.26 30.05 -27.35
N LYS A 383 6.21 30.64 -26.76
CA LYS A 383 6.32 31.87 -25.95
C LYS A 383 7.31 31.71 -24.78
N THR A 384 7.36 30.52 -24.21
CA THR A 384 8.22 30.21 -23.05
C THR A 384 9.54 29.55 -23.43
N GLY A 385 9.82 29.29 -24.72
CA GLY A 385 11.08 28.66 -25.14
C GLY A 385 11.21 27.17 -24.76
N HIS A 386 10.09 26.45 -24.64
CA HIS A 386 10.04 25.01 -24.28
C HIS A 386 9.49 24.14 -25.42
N GLN A 387 9.33 24.69 -26.62
CA GLN A 387 8.62 24.02 -27.73
C GLN A 387 9.24 22.68 -28.12
N GLU A 388 10.56 22.58 -28.22
CA GLU A 388 11.23 21.33 -28.60
C GLU A 388 10.94 20.21 -27.60
N SER A 389 11.17 20.46 -26.30
CA SER A 389 10.91 19.48 -25.23
C SER A 389 9.43 19.11 -25.12
N ALA A 390 8.53 20.09 -25.28
CA ALA A 390 7.09 19.85 -25.27
C ALA A 390 6.66 18.92 -26.41
N LEU A 391 7.13 19.19 -27.64
CA LEU A 391 6.81 18.37 -28.81
C LEU A 391 7.42 16.98 -28.73
N GLU A 392 8.62 16.83 -28.19
CA GLU A 392 9.24 15.51 -27.98
C GLU A 392 8.40 14.63 -27.04
N HIS A 393 7.94 15.17 -25.90
CA HIS A 393 7.09 14.42 -24.96
C HIS A 393 5.71 14.08 -25.53
N ILE A 394 5.09 15.01 -26.27
CA ILE A 394 3.85 14.69 -27.00
C ILE A 394 4.10 13.59 -28.02
N GLY A 395 5.23 13.65 -28.75
CA GLY A 395 5.62 12.62 -29.70
C GLY A 395 5.65 11.24 -29.06
N ARG A 396 6.29 11.11 -27.90
CA ARG A 396 6.41 9.83 -27.17
C ARG A 396 5.05 9.23 -26.84
N VAL A 397 4.14 10.02 -26.26
CA VAL A 397 2.82 9.50 -25.85
C VAL A 397 1.93 9.13 -27.03
N LEU A 398 2.10 9.80 -28.19
CA LEU A 398 1.35 9.51 -29.41
C LEU A 398 1.62 8.09 -29.95
N ALA A 399 2.68 7.41 -29.54
CA ALA A 399 2.88 5.99 -29.85
C ALA A 399 1.75 5.08 -29.30
N ASN A 400 0.97 5.57 -28.33
CA ASN A 400 -0.20 4.90 -27.75
C ASN A 400 -1.53 5.25 -28.46
N THR A 401 -1.47 5.99 -29.58
CA THR A 401 -2.67 6.34 -30.37
C THR A 401 -3.25 5.07 -31.02
N PRO A 402 -4.58 4.87 -31.00
CA PRO A 402 -5.20 3.75 -31.69
C PRO A 402 -5.02 3.86 -33.22
N PRO A 403 -5.15 2.74 -33.95
CA PRO A 403 -5.20 2.74 -35.41
C PRO A 403 -6.33 3.60 -35.98
N ASP A 404 -6.17 4.01 -37.24
CA ASP A 404 -7.22 4.71 -37.97
C ASP A 404 -8.39 3.76 -38.30
N PRO A 405 -9.66 4.22 -38.22
CA PRO A 405 -10.81 3.45 -38.67
C PRO A 405 -10.71 2.98 -40.12
N ASP A 406 -10.00 3.71 -40.98
CA ASP A 406 -9.82 3.37 -42.41
C ASP A 406 -8.76 2.28 -42.65
N GLY A 407 -8.16 1.72 -41.58
CA GLY A 407 -7.26 0.57 -41.66
C GLY A 407 -5.76 0.90 -41.64
N LEU A 408 -5.38 2.18 -41.63
CA LEU A 408 -3.99 2.57 -41.38
C LEU A 408 -3.65 2.29 -39.90
N TRP A 409 -2.47 1.72 -39.63
CA TRP A 409 -2.06 1.32 -38.28
C TRP A 409 -1.86 2.49 -37.29
N ILE A 410 -1.96 3.73 -37.78
CA ILE A 410 -1.92 4.98 -37.01
C ILE A 410 -3.04 5.90 -37.49
N HIS A 411 -3.70 6.58 -36.55
CA HIS A 411 -4.72 7.58 -36.88
C HIS A 411 -4.18 8.68 -37.82
N LYS A 412 -4.92 8.99 -38.90
CA LYS A 412 -4.48 9.91 -39.97
C LYS A 412 -4.16 11.30 -39.47
N SER A 413 -4.95 11.86 -38.55
CA SER A 413 -4.67 13.18 -37.96
C SER A 413 -3.30 13.24 -37.24
N VAL A 414 -2.85 12.13 -36.67
CA VAL A 414 -1.52 12.05 -36.04
C VAL A 414 -0.43 11.90 -37.11
N ALA A 415 -0.67 11.06 -38.13
CA ALA A 415 0.24 10.92 -39.27
C ALA A 415 0.46 12.26 -40.01
N ASP A 416 -0.61 13.05 -40.19
CA ASP A 416 -0.58 14.37 -40.82
C ASP A 416 0.38 15.31 -40.07
N GLU A 417 0.24 15.43 -38.74
CA GLU A 417 1.11 16.28 -37.92
C GLU A 417 2.55 15.77 -37.89
N LEU A 418 2.76 14.45 -37.79
CA LEU A 418 4.09 13.84 -37.83
C LEU A 418 4.76 14.05 -39.19
N ASN A 419 4.01 14.12 -40.30
CA ASN A 419 4.57 14.30 -41.63
C ASN A 419 4.92 15.77 -41.97
N ARG A 420 4.54 16.75 -41.13
CA ARG A 420 4.84 18.18 -41.40
C ARG A 420 6.32 18.48 -41.43
N MET A 421 6.76 19.43 -42.25
CA MET A 421 8.18 19.77 -42.41
C MET A 421 8.86 20.10 -41.06
N ASN A 422 8.23 20.93 -40.24
CA ASN A 422 8.73 21.42 -38.95
C ASN A 422 8.39 20.54 -37.73
N ALA A 423 7.91 19.30 -37.95
CA ALA A 423 7.55 18.39 -36.86
C ALA A 423 8.70 17.44 -36.43
N LYS A 424 9.96 17.84 -36.58
CA LYS A 424 11.11 16.97 -36.23
C LYS A 424 11.11 16.54 -34.75
N PRO A 425 10.99 17.45 -33.76
CA PRO A 425 10.97 17.03 -32.34
C PRO A 425 9.80 16.09 -32.03
N LEU A 426 8.63 16.35 -32.64
CA LEU A 426 7.45 15.49 -32.51
C LEU A 426 7.70 14.08 -33.08
N ARG A 427 8.32 13.99 -34.27
CA ARG A 427 8.71 12.70 -34.87
C ARG A 427 9.75 11.96 -34.04
N ASP A 428 10.80 12.64 -33.59
CA ASP A 428 11.86 12.01 -32.80
C ASP A 428 11.28 11.45 -31.49
N GLY A 429 10.40 12.21 -30.83
CA GLY A 429 9.63 11.76 -29.68
C GLY A 429 8.81 10.51 -29.98
N TYR A 430 8.10 10.48 -31.11
CA TYR A 430 7.31 9.33 -31.54
C TYR A 430 8.16 8.06 -31.75
N ILE A 431 9.33 8.20 -32.38
CA ILE A 431 10.27 7.09 -32.54
C ILE A 431 10.77 6.58 -31.18
N ILE A 432 11.06 7.48 -30.23
CA ILE A 432 11.43 7.10 -28.85
C ILE A 432 10.27 6.34 -28.17
N GLY A 433 9.03 6.82 -28.32
CA GLY A 433 7.84 6.14 -27.79
C GLY A 433 7.68 4.72 -28.34
N LEU A 434 7.82 4.54 -29.65
CA LEU A 434 7.80 3.24 -30.31
C LEU A 434 8.92 2.31 -29.86
N PHE A 435 10.12 2.85 -29.63
CA PHE A 435 11.25 2.07 -29.12
C PHE A 435 10.99 1.59 -27.68
N ASN A 436 10.50 2.48 -26.82
CA ASN A 436 10.25 2.19 -25.41
C ASN A 436 9.03 1.26 -25.18
N SER A 437 8.07 1.22 -26.10
CA SER A 437 6.89 0.35 -26.00
C SER A 437 7.23 -1.14 -25.97
N ARG A 438 8.42 -1.53 -26.42
CA ARG A 438 8.96 -2.90 -26.32
C ARG A 438 9.12 -3.37 -24.87
N GLY A 439 9.40 -2.44 -23.94
CA GLY A 439 9.67 -2.75 -22.55
C GLY A 439 10.93 -3.60 -22.32
N VAL A 440 11.04 -4.16 -21.11
CA VAL A 440 12.16 -5.03 -20.73
C VAL A 440 12.02 -6.36 -21.45
N HIS A 441 13.06 -6.75 -22.18
CA HIS A 441 13.12 -8.02 -22.90
C HIS A 441 14.46 -8.71 -22.63
N ARG A 442 14.48 -10.04 -22.83
CA ARG A 442 15.73 -10.79 -22.87
C ARG A 442 16.33 -10.67 -24.27
N VAL A 443 17.63 -10.40 -24.33
CA VAL A 443 18.37 -10.36 -25.59
C VAL A 443 18.40 -11.77 -26.18
N ASP A 444 18.00 -11.88 -27.44
CA ASP A 444 18.08 -13.10 -28.24
C ASP A 444 19.45 -13.14 -28.93
N PRO A 445 20.39 -14.04 -28.54
CA PRO A 445 21.74 -14.06 -29.09
C PRO A 445 21.81 -14.26 -30.61
N THR A 446 20.72 -14.76 -31.22
CA THR A 446 20.65 -14.94 -32.68
C THR A 446 20.32 -13.65 -33.43
N GLY A 447 19.93 -12.58 -32.73
CA GLY A 447 19.45 -11.32 -33.32
C GLY A 447 18.12 -11.43 -34.06
N THR A 448 17.45 -12.59 -33.99
CA THR A 448 16.20 -12.85 -34.74
C THR A 448 15.07 -11.93 -34.28
N THR A 449 15.02 -11.61 -32.98
CA THR A 449 13.97 -10.75 -32.42
C THR A 449 14.08 -9.31 -32.93
N GLU A 450 15.28 -8.74 -32.92
CA GLU A 450 15.58 -7.40 -33.43
C GLU A 450 15.32 -7.32 -34.94
N HIS A 451 15.76 -8.31 -35.71
CA HIS A 451 15.52 -8.38 -37.16
C HIS A 451 14.01 -8.37 -37.49
N LYS A 452 13.20 -9.15 -36.78
CA LYS A 452 11.73 -9.15 -36.95
C LYS A 452 11.11 -7.79 -36.65
N LEU A 453 11.60 -7.09 -35.63
CA LEU A 453 11.12 -5.72 -35.32
C LEU A 453 11.49 -4.74 -36.43
N GLY A 454 12.71 -4.85 -36.98
CA GLY A 454 13.15 -4.08 -38.14
C GLY A 454 12.20 -4.23 -39.33
N GLU A 455 11.90 -5.47 -39.72
CA GLU A 455 10.98 -5.77 -40.81
C GLU A 455 9.55 -5.24 -40.56
N VAL A 456 9.03 -5.34 -39.34
CA VAL A 456 7.73 -4.75 -38.97
C VAL A 456 7.72 -3.24 -39.20
N TYR A 457 8.75 -2.51 -38.77
CA TYR A 457 8.81 -1.07 -38.95
C TYR A 457 9.06 -0.66 -40.41
N LYS A 458 9.74 -1.49 -41.18
CA LYS A 458 9.91 -1.30 -42.63
C LYS A 458 8.57 -1.41 -43.37
N ILE A 459 7.77 -2.44 -43.09
CA ILE A 459 6.41 -2.60 -43.65
C ILE A 459 5.54 -1.40 -43.27
N LYS A 460 5.55 -0.98 -42.00
CA LYS A 460 4.82 0.20 -41.54
C LYS A 460 5.25 1.49 -42.27
N ALA A 461 6.54 1.64 -42.54
CA ALA A 461 7.06 2.77 -43.30
C ALA A 461 6.60 2.77 -44.77
N GLU A 462 6.54 1.60 -45.41
CA GLU A 462 6.03 1.45 -46.78
C GLU A 462 4.55 1.84 -46.87
N GLN A 463 3.73 1.40 -45.91
CA GLN A 463 2.32 1.79 -45.82
C GLN A 463 2.13 3.31 -45.66
N LEU A 464 2.99 3.96 -44.87
CA LEU A 464 2.96 5.42 -44.75
C LEU A 464 3.35 6.11 -46.06
N ASP A 465 4.35 5.60 -46.76
CA ASP A 465 4.83 6.19 -48.01
C ASP A 465 3.78 6.08 -49.12
N SER A 466 3.05 4.96 -49.19
CA SER A 466 1.93 4.78 -50.13
C SER A 466 0.78 5.76 -49.88
N GLU A 467 0.60 6.20 -48.64
CA GLU A 467 -0.39 7.22 -48.24
C GLU A 467 0.15 8.66 -48.35
N GLY A 468 1.40 8.85 -48.83
CA GLY A 468 2.01 10.17 -49.01
C GLY A 468 2.72 10.75 -47.78
N TYR A 469 2.85 9.98 -46.70
CA TYR A 469 3.50 10.38 -45.45
C TYR A 469 5.03 10.24 -45.47
N THR A 470 5.67 10.74 -46.52
CA THR A 470 7.09 10.55 -46.85
C THR A 470 8.10 10.88 -45.73
N ARG A 471 7.89 11.98 -44.98
CA ARG A 471 8.82 12.39 -43.90
C ARG A 471 8.68 11.50 -42.67
N PHE A 472 7.46 11.08 -42.38
CA PHE A 472 7.20 10.17 -41.28
C PHE A 472 7.70 8.75 -41.63
N ALA A 473 7.43 8.27 -42.84
CA ALA A 473 7.98 7.03 -43.38
C ALA A 473 9.52 6.98 -43.28
N SER A 474 10.22 8.07 -43.66
CA SER A 474 11.67 8.17 -43.50
C SER A 474 12.16 7.98 -42.06
N SER A 475 11.39 8.46 -41.07
CA SER A 475 11.74 8.31 -39.65
C SER A 475 11.55 6.87 -39.16
N LEU A 476 10.53 6.17 -39.64
CA LEU A 476 10.35 4.73 -39.37
C LEU A 476 11.40 3.86 -40.05
N ARG A 477 11.83 4.20 -41.27
CA ARG A 477 12.95 3.48 -41.92
C ARG A 477 14.21 3.55 -41.06
N LYS A 478 14.52 4.73 -40.50
CA LYS A 478 15.65 4.86 -39.56
C LYS A 478 15.49 4.00 -38.31
N LEU A 479 14.27 3.86 -37.77
CA LEU A 479 14.00 2.96 -36.65
C LEU A 479 14.20 1.49 -37.05
N ALA A 480 13.75 1.11 -38.26
CA ALA A 480 13.99 -0.22 -38.80
C ALA A 480 15.49 -0.52 -38.95
N ASP A 481 16.26 0.40 -39.52
CA ASP A 481 17.71 0.29 -39.68
C ASP A 481 18.44 0.17 -38.32
N GLN A 482 17.94 0.88 -37.29
CA GLN A 482 18.47 0.77 -35.92
C GLN A 482 18.28 -0.63 -35.34
N TYR A 483 17.10 -1.24 -35.54
CA TYR A 483 16.85 -2.61 -35.10
C TYR A 483 17.72 -3.62 -35.88
N GLU A 484 17.89 -3.42 -37.18
CA GLU A 484 18.77 -4.28 -37.98
C GLU A 484 20.23 -4.21 -37.50
N LEU A 485 20.72 -3.00 -37.22
CA LEU A 485 22.05 -2.82 -36.65
C LEU A 485 22.19 -3.48 -35.26
N GLN A 486 21.14 -3.46 -34.44
CA GLN A 486 21.13 -4.17 -33.15
C GLN A 486 21.14 -5.69 -33.33
N ALA A 487 20.42 -6.22 -34.32
CA ALA A 487 20.44 -7.65 -34.66
C ALA A 487 21.85 -8.11 -35.01
N GLU A 488 22.54 -7.39 -35.89
CA GLU A 488 23.91 -7.72 -36.32
C GLU A 488 24.94 -7.60 -35.20
N ARG A 489 24.84 -6.54 -34.38
CA ARG A 489 25.69 -6.41 -33.18
C ARG A 489 25.49 -7.56 -32.21
N THR A 490 24.24 -7.93 -31.96
CA THR A 490 23.90 -9.01 -31.01
C THR A 490 24.48 -10.35 -31.47
N LYS A 491 24.37 -10.67 -32.78
CA LYS A 491 25.02 -11.85 -33.38
C LYS A 491 26.54 -11.81 -33.18
N THR A 492 27.15 -10.65 -33.40
CA THR A 492 28.60 -10.49 -33.33
C THR A 492 29.12 -10.65 -31.90
N ASP A 493 28.45 -10.02 -30.92
CA ASP A 493 28.84 -10.03 -29.51
C ASP A 493 28.66 -11.41 -28.83
N HIS A 494 27.83 -12.28 -29.42
CA HIS A 494 27.53 -13.61 -28.89
C HIS A 494 28.07 -14.75 -29.77
N LEU A 495 28.94 -14.44 -30.74
CA LEU A 495 29.77 -15.44 -31.39
C LEU A 495 30.67 -16.07 -30.33
N PRO A 496 30.77 -17.41 -30.25
CA PRO A 496 31.74 -18.05 -29.38
C PRO A 496 33.14 -17.57 -29.79
N LEU A 497 33.90 -17.04 -28.83
CA LEU A 497 35.33 -16.79 -29.01
C LEU A 497 35.94 -18.10 -29.53
N ALA A 498 36.60 -18.02 -30.68
CA ALA A 498 37.26 -19.18 -31.26
C ALA A 498 38.19 -19.79 -30.20
N PRO A 499 38.19 -21.12 -30.00
CA PRO A 499 39.13 -21.74 -29.08
C PRO A 499 40.54 -21.51 -29.63
N ASP A 500 41.39 -20.86 -28.83
CA ASP A 500 42.82 -20.67 -29.07
C ASP A 500 43.58 -21.99 -29.18
#